data_AF-A0A1U9PAS2-F1
#
_entry.id   AF-A0A1U9PAS2-F1
#
_cell.length_a   1.000
_cell.length_b   1.000
_cell.length_c   1.000
_cell.angle_alpha   90.00
_cell.angle_beta   90.00
_cell.angle_gamma   90.00
#
_symmetry.space_group_name_H-M   'P 1'
#
loop_
_entity.id
_entity.type
_entity.pdbx_description
1 polymer ?
#
loop_
_entity_poly.entity_id
_entity_poly.type
_entity_poly.pdbx_seq_one_letter_code
_entity_poly.pdbx_strand_id
1 'polypeptide(L)' 'MADFAIDLTPHEVLRRAHVMEALGPHWDPIQALQGEEAAHDLLYSGLDPQQQRLYNELVAAGILPARGHRAAP' A
#
# COMPACT_ATOMS: atom_id res chain seq x y z
N MET A 1 -14.34 -26.05 -31.08
CA MET A 1 -13.34 -25.80 -30.02
C MET A 1 -14.07 -25.16 -28.85
N ALA A 2 -13.92 -25.69 -27.65
CA ALA A 2 -14.45 -25.05 -26.45
C ALA A 2 -13.48 -23.95 -26.00
N ASP A 3 -14.02 -22.84 -25.51
CA ASP A 3 -13.23 -21.74 -24.94
C ASP A 3 -12.57 -22.19 -23.63
N PHE A 4 -11.34 -21.75 -23.39
CA PHE A 4 -10.59 -22.12 -22.19
C PHE A 4 -10.70 -20.99 -21.17
N ALA A 5 -11.42 -21.24 -20.07
CA ALA A 5 -11.56 -20.32 -18.96
C ALA A 5 -11.22 -21.01 -17.63
N ILE A 6 -10.47 -20.33 -16.78
CA ILE A 6 -10.16 -20.75 -15.40
C ILE A 6 -10.78 -19.75 -14.44
N ASP A 7 -11.56 -20.23 -13.47
CA ASP A 7 -12.00 -19.42 -12.33
C ASP A 7 -10.94 -19.42 -11.22
N LEU A 8 -10.37 -18.24 -10.94
CA LEU A 8 -9.35 -18.04 -9.91
C LEU A 8 -9.94 -17.67 -8.54
N THR A 9 -11.26 -17.53 -8.43
CA THR A 9 -11.92 -17.16 -7.16
C THR A 9 -11.56 -18.10 -6.00
N PRO A 10 -11.54 -19.44 -6.17
CA PRO A 10 -11.14 -20.35 -5.10
C PRO A 10 -9.65 -20.21 -4.74
N HIS A 11 -8.80 -19.97 -5.73
CA HIS A 11 -7.36 -19.78 -5.53
C HIS A 11 -7.06 -18.50 -4.75
N GLU A 12 -7.80 -17.42 -5.01
CA GLU A 12 -7.68 -16.17 -4.26
C GLU A 12 -8.11 -16.32 -2.80
N VAL A 13 -9.17 -17.08 -2.53
CA VAL A 13 -9.60 -17.39 -1.15
C VAL A 13 -8.49 -18.14 -0.40
N LEU A 14 -7.88 -19.14 -1.03
CA LEU A 14 -6.76 -19.89 -0.43
C LEU A 14 -5.53 -18.99 -0.21
N ARG A 15 -5.19 -18.12 -1.18
CA ARG A 15 -4.10 -17.16 -1.03
C ARG A 15 -4.32 -16.26 0.18
N ARG A 16 -5.52 -15.70 0.34
CA ARG A 16 -5.86 -14.85 1.50
C ARG A 16 -5.78 -15.60 2.81
N ALA A 17 -6.28 -16.84 2.87
CA ALA A 17 -6.20 -17.67 4.07
C ALA A 17 -4.74 -17.89 4.51
N HIS A 18 -3.86 -18.26 3.58
CA HIS A 18 -2.44 -18.44 3.87
C HIS A 18 -1.73 -17.13 4.26
N VAL A 19 -2.12 -15.99 3.68
CA VAL A 19 -1.59 -14.68 4.10
C VAL A 19 -2.00 -14.38 5.54
N MET A 20 -3.27 -14.60 5.91
CA MET A 20 -3.73 -14.39 7.29
C MET A 20 -3.03 -15.33 8.28
N GLU A 21 -2.82 -16.59 7.90
CA GLU A 21 -2.07 -17.57 8.68
C GLU A 21 -0.61 -17.11 8.90
N ALA A 22 0.06 -16.64 7.85
CA ALA A 22 1.45 -16.17 7.92
C ALA A 22 1.62 -14.90 8.77
N LEU A 23 0.63 -14.00 8.78
CA LEU A 23 0.60 -12.82 9.64
C LEU A 23 0.42 -13.20 11.12
N GLY A 24 -0.35 -14.26 11.38
CA GLY A 24 -0.52 -14.83 12.70
C GLY A 24 -1.48 -14.02 13.61
N PRO A 25 -1.80 -14.57 14.80
CA PRO A 25 -2.85 -14.04 15.67
C PRO A 25 -2.50 -12.72 16.38
N HIS A 26 -1.23 -12.30 16.30
CA HIS A 26 -0.75 -11.08 16.96
C HIS A 26 -0.60 -9.91 15.98
N TRP A 27 -0.90 -10.11 14.70
CA TRP A 27 -0.84 -9.05 13.73
C TRP A 27 -1.97 -8.03 13.97
N ASP A 28 -1.58 -6.77 14.20
CA ASP A 28 -2.49 -5.65 14.32
C ASP A 28 -2.47 -4.83 13.01
N PRO A 29 -3.53 -4.87 12.19
CA PRO A 29 -3.57 -4.13 10.92
C PRO A 29 -3.51 -2.61 11.13
N ILE A 30 -4.03 -2.10 12.25
CA ILE A 30 -4.02 -0.66 12.54
C ILE A 30 -2.60 -0.23 12.89
N GLN A 31 -1.91 -0.99 13.74
CA GLN A 31 -0.52 -0.73 14.07
C GLN A 31 0.38 -0.78 12.82
N ALA A 32 0.18 -1.78 11.95
CA ALA A 32 0.93 -1.90 10.71
C ALA A 32 0.72 -0.67 9.81
N LEU A 33 -0.54 -0.22 9.63
CA LEU A 33 -0.85 0.97 8.84
C LEU A 33 -0.23 2.24 9.42
N GLN A 34 -0.27 2.42 10.74
CA GLN A 34 0.36 3.56 11.41
C GLN A 34 1.88 3.55 11.24
N GLY A 35 2.50 2.36 11.28
CA GLY A 35 3.93 2.18 11.03
C GLY A 35 4.33 2.60 9.61
N GLU A 36 3.54 2.21 8.60
CA GLU A 36 3.74 2.62 7.21
C GLU A 36 3.62 4.15 7.04
N GLU A 37 2.64 4.78 7.68
CA GLU A 37 2.45 6.24 7.65
C GLU A 37 3.65 6.98 8.28
N ALA A 38 4.11 6.50 9.44
CA ALA A 38 5.30 7.05 10.09
C ALA A 38 6.58 6.87 9.25
N ALA A 39 6.74 5.71 8.60
CA ALA A 39 7.86 5.44 7.71
C ALA A 39 7.83 6.34 6.47
N HIS A 40 6.65 6.54 5.87
CA HIS A 40 6.46 7.46 4.75
C HIS A 40 6.82 8.91 5.15
N ASP A 41 6.37 9.34 6.33
CA ASP A 41 6.72 10.66 6.86
C ASP A 41 8.23 10.82 7.05
N LEU A 42 8.89 9.80 7.59
CA LEU A 42 10.34 9.81 7.74
C LEU A 42 11.07 9.86 6.39
N LEU A 43 10.62 9.08 5.41
CA LEU A 43 11.24 9.00 4.08
C LEU A 43 11.26 10.36 3.37
N TYR A 44 10.19 11.14 3.51
CA TYR A 44 10.07 12.48 2.95
C TYR A 44 10.24 13.57 4.01
N SER A 45 10.99 13.28 5.06
CA SER A 45 11.43 14.28 6.04
C SER A 45 12.72 14.95 5.57
N GLY A 46 12.90 16.23 5.92
CA GLY A 46 14.16 16.94 5.67
C GLY A 46 14.51 17.15 4.20
N LEU A 47 13.53 17.14 3.29
CA LEU A 47 13.75 17.43 1.89
C LEU A 47 14.32 18.85 1.70
N ASP A 48 15.36 18.96 0.90
CA ASP A 48 15.84 20.26 0.46
C ASP A 48 14.83 20.92 -0.50
N PRO A 49 14.99 22.22 -0.82
CA PRO A 49 14.02 22.93 -1.67
C PRO A 49 13.83 22.32 -3.07
N GLN A 50 14.83 21.68 -3.66
CA GLN A 50 14.70 21.02 -4.96
C GLN A 50 13.96 19.69 -4.83
N GLN A 51 14.31 18.89 -3.81
CA GLN A 51 13.65 17.63 -3.51
C GLN A 51 12.17 17.85 -3.16
N GLN A 52 11.85 18.90 -2.40
CA GLN A 52 10.47 19.25 -2.06
C GLN A 52 9.66 19.62 -3.29
N ARG A 53 10.25 20.33 -4.27
CA ARG A 53 9.57 20.64 -5.54
C ARG A 53 9.26 19.38 -6.33
N LEU A 54 10.24 18.48 -6.47
CA LEU A 54 10.03 17.20 -7.16
C LEU A 54 8.97 16.35 -6.46
N TYR A 55 9.01 16.26 -5.12
CA TYR A 55 7.98 15.55 -4.35
C TYR A 55 6.58 16.09 -4.66
N ASN A 56 6.41 17.42 -4.65
CA ASN A 56 5.12 18.06 -4.96
C ASN A 56 4.65 17.77 -6.39
N GLU A 57 5.56 17.78 -7.38
CA GLU A 57 5.24 17.44 -8.77
C GLU A 57 4.78 15.99 -8.92
N LEU A 58 5.48 15.06 -8.26
CA LEU A 58 5.12 13.64 -8.27
C LEU A 58 3.79 13.37 -7.58
N VAL A 59 3.48 14.09 -6.50
CA VAL A 59 2.17 14.04 -5.85
C VAL A 59 1.08 14.58 -6.77
N ALA A 60 1.30 15.73 -7.41
CA ALA A 60 0.35 16.32 -8.35
C ALA A 60 0.08 15.42 -9.57
N ALA A 61 1.09 14.68 -10.02
CA ALA A 61 0.98 13.69 -11.09
C ALA A 61 0.31 12.37 -10.66
N GLY A 62 0.04 12.18 -9.37
CA GLY A 62 -0.52 10.93 -8.82
C GLY A 62 0.49 9.78 -8.77
N ILE A 63 1.78 10.05 -8.96
CA ILE A 63 2.85 9.05 -8.87
C ILE A 63 3.15 8.74 -7.40
N LEU A 64 3.16 9.78 -6.56
CA LEU A 64 3.34 9.63 -5.11
C LEU A 64 2.05 9.95 -4.36
N PRO A 65 1.78 9.25 -3.25
CA PRO A 65 0.68 9.61 -2.37
C PRO A 65 0.98 10.93 -1.65
N ALA A 66 -0.06 11.74 -1.47
CA ALA A 66 0.02 12.94 -0.65
C ALA A 66 0.13 12.58 0.84
N ARG A 67 0.99 13.30 1.56
CA ARG A 67 1.19 13.12 3.00
C ARG A 67 -0.14 13.26 3.75
N GLY A 68 -0.46 12.29 4.60
CA GLY A 68 -1.71 12.27 5.39
C GLY A 68 -3.00 12.09 4.58
N HIS A 69 -2.94 11.99 3.25
CA HIS A 69 -4.09 11.69 2.42
C HIS A 69 -3.97 10.27 1.88
N ARG A 70 -4.55 9.32 2.62
CA ARG A 70 -5.12 8.15 1.97
C ARG A 70 -6.48 8.57 1.41
N ALA A 71 -6.73 8.36 0.12
CA ALA A 71 -8.11 8.34 -0.37
C ALA A 71 -8.83 7.24 0.40
N ALA A 72 -9.83 7.61 1.19
CA ALA A 72 -10.74 6.65 1.79
C ALA A 72 -11.33 5.77 0.67
N PRO A 73 -11.61 4.48 0.94
CA PRO A 73 -12.26 3.61 -0.04
C PRO A 73 -13.62 4.15 -0.49
#